data_AF-A0A356BVZ4-F1
#
_entry.id   AF-A0A356BVZ4-F1
#
_cell.length_a   1.000
_cell.length_b   1.000
_cell.length_c   1.000
_cell.angle_alpha   90.00
_cell.angle_beta   90.00
_cell.angle_gamma   90.00
#
_symmetry.space_group_name_H-M   'P 1'
#
loop_
_entity.id
_entity.type
_entity.pdbx_description
1 polymer ?
#
loop_
_entity_poly.entity_id
_entity_poly.type
_entity_poly.pdbx_seq_one_letter_code
_entity_poly.pdbx_strand_id
1 'polypeptide(L)'
;MLSSGMDLQSVPMPDWWPIFQPGLEVPESHVMLHILFPLVVALGYSDFVQTELPKTKARRSAGMLLVYSLVLLSLAVLANAYSWLAILPVTFAPLGHELVIYMGRRREKENSPIFLGEEGVMVLAVYPNSPAEQMGLEVGDVIRSINGVETEDLKALADQMSPWVIDPVFVVENQFRLPAERRISFKGKVPPLGIVPAPHPEQGAYVRFKDGFLKSLWNKWRVKGK
;
A
#
# COMPACT_ATOMS: atom_id res chain seq x y z
N MET A 1 37.35 3.82 46.50
CA MET A 1 37.10 2.56 45.78
C MET A 1 35.74 2.70 45.10
N LEU A 2 35.74 2.63 43.76
CA LEU A 2 34.60 2.55 42.82
C LEU A 2 33.45 3.57 43.01
N SER A 3 33.66 4.77 42.47
CA SER A 3 32.58 5.68 42.04
C SER A 3 31.92 5.09 40.78
N SER A 4 30.81 4.37 40.94
CA SER A 4 29.99 3.89 39.83
C SER A 4 29.18 5.06 39.25
N GLY A 5 29.74 5.72 38.23
CA GLY A 5 29.15 6.87 37.54
C GLY A 5 27.96 6.51 36.66
N MET A 6 26.78 6.46 37.26
CA MET A 6 25.55 6.85 36.60
C MET A 6 24.81 7.78 37.55
N ASP A 7 24.96 9.09 37.36
CA ASP A 7 24.06 10.07 37.95
C ASP A 7 22.68 9.89 37.31
N LEU A 8 21.91 8.94 37.83
CA LEU A 8 20.50 8.75 37.46
C LEU A 8 19.71 9.91 38.05
N GLN A 9 19.74 11.04 37.34
CA GLN A 9 18.97 12.22 37.70
C GLN A 9 17.48 11.87 37.62
N SER A 10 16.85 11.70 38.78
CA SER A 10 15.42 11.43 38.88
C SER A 10 14.66 12.71 38.52
N VAL A 11 13.78 12.60 37.52
CA VAL A 11 12.86 13.68 37.16
C VAL A 11 11.55 13.40 37.90
N PRO A 12 11.03 14.34 38.72
CA PRO A 12 9.72 14.17 39.35
C PRO A 12 8.65 14.09 38.25
N MET A 13 7.96 12.95 38.18
CA MET A 13 6.87 12.73 37.23
C MET A 13 5.54 13.22 37.84
N PRO A 14 4.62 13.76 37.03
CA PRO A 14 3.29 14.15 37.50
C PRO A 14 2.48 12.96 38.03
N ASP A 15 1.52 13.22 38.94
CA ASP A 15 0.71 12.18 39.58
C ASP A 15 -0.17 11.36 38.61
N TRP A 16 -0.48 11.90 37.43
CA TRP A 16 -1.24 11.21 36.39
C TRP A 16 -0.40 10.20 35.58
N TRP A 17 0.92 10.20 35.75
CA TRP A 17 1.85 9.32 35.04
C TRP A 17 2.37 8.21 35.96
N PRO A 18 2.33 6.93 35.55
CA PRO A 18 1.85 6.40 34.26
C PRO A 18 0.32 6.28 34.19
N ILE A 19 -0.23 6.42 32.98
CA ILE A 19 -1.68 6.26 32.68
C ILE A 19 -2.20 4.88 33.13
N PHE A 20 -1.35 3.84 33.03
CA PHE A 20 -1.64 2.50 33.52
C PHE A 20 -0.86 2.27 34.82
N GLN A 21 -1.55 2.37 35.95
CA GLN A 21 -0.95 2.19 37.27
C GLN A 21 -0.68 0.70 37.53
N PRO A 22 0.57 0.29 37.82
CA PRO A 22 0.84 -1.07 38.25
C PRO A 22 0.15 -1.31 39.59
N GLY A 23 -0.73 -2.30 39.69
CA GLY A 23 -1.35 -2.72 40.96
C GLY A 23 -0.37 -3.43 41.91
N LEU A 24 0.91 -3.04 41.89
CA LEU A 24 1.95 -3.60 42.73
C LEU A 24 2.06 -2.75 43.99
N GLU A 25 1.74 -3.34 45.14
CA GLU A 25 2.01 -2.73 46.44
C GLU A 25 3.52 -2.68 46.66
N VAL A 26 4.09 -1.48 46.67
CA VAL A 26 5.51 -1.27 46.90
C VAL A 26 5.75 -1.30 48.42
N PRO A 27 6.60 -2.20 48.95
CA PRO A 27 6.95 -2.19 50.37
C PRO A 27 7.59 -0.86 50.78
N GLU A 28 7.38 -0.40 52.02
CA GLU A 28 7.86 0.92 52.50
C GLU A 28 9.38 1.14 52.36
N SER A 29 10.17 0.08 52.20
CA SER A 29 11.62 0.12 51.99
C SER A 29 12.07 0.27 50.53
N HIS A 30 11.14 0.29 49.58
CA HIS A 30 11.43 0.31 48.14
C HIS A 30 10.84 1.56 47.47
N VAL A 31 11.52 2.04 46.43
CA VAL A 31 11.04 3.14 45.57
C VAL A 31 10.87 2.61 44.15
N MET A 32 9.73 2.93 43.53
CA MET A 32 9.47 2.55 42.14
C MET A 32 10.16 3.55 41.21
N LEU A 33 11.15 3.07 40.46
CA LEU A 33 11.86 3.86 39.45
C LEU A 33 11.34 3.54 38.05
N HIS A 34 10.84 4.56 37.36
CA HIS A 34 10.39 4.45 35.97
C HIS A 34 11.54 4.84 35.03
N ILE A 35 12.00 3.91 34.20
CA ILE A 35 13.09 4.14 33.24
C ILE A 35 12.50 4.25 31.83
N LEU A 36 12.85 5.32 31.11
CA LEU A 36 12.50 5.46 29.69
C LEU A 36 13.50 4.66 28.85
N PHE A 37 13.04 3.56 28.26
CA PHE A 37 13.83 2.74 27.33
C PHE A 37 13.45 3.10 25.89
N PRO A 38 14.36 3.69 25.08
CA PRO A 38 14.06 4.00 23.69
C PRO A 38 14.01 2.70 22.88
N LEU A 39 12.82 2.34 22.41
CA LEU A 39 12.61 1.20 21.51
C LEU A 39 12.32 1.73 20.10
N VAL A 40 13.27 1.56 19.18
CA VAL A 40 13.07 1.87 17.76
C VAL A 40 12.32 0.72 17.10
N VAL A 41 11.08 0.98 16.70
CA VAL A 41 10.24 0.01 15.99
C VAL A 41 10.01 0.52 14.57
N ALA A 42 10.53 -0.19 13.57
CA ALA A 42 10.24 0.07 12.16
C ALA A 42 9.06 -0.81 11.72
N LEU A 43 7.92 -0.20 11.41
CA LEU A 43 6.73 -0.87 10.92
C LEU A 43 6.54 -0.56 9.43
N GLY A 44 6.62 -1.59 8.59
CA GLY A 44 6.29 -1.50 7.17
C GLY A 44 4.87 -1.99 6.90
N TYR A 45 4.12 -1.25 6.07
CA TYR A 45 2.84 -1.68 5.55
C TYR A 45 2.97 -2.00 4.06
N SER A 46 2.55 -3.19 3.65
CA SER A 46 2.52 -3.59 2.25
C SER A 46 1.20 -4.30 1.96
N ASP A 47 0.49 -3.79 0.97
CA ASP A 47 -0.75 -4.36 0.47
C ASP A 47 -0.75 -4.29 -1.05
N PHE A 48 -1.47 -5.22 -1.68
CA PHE A 48 -1.53 -5.37 -3.12
C PHE A 48 -2.88 -4.88 -3.63
N VAL A 49 -2.87 -4.11 -4.72
CA VAL A 49 -4.07 -3.44 -5.25
C VAL A 49 -4.16 -3.68 -6.74
N GLN A 50 -5.29 -4.20 -7.22
CA GLN A 50 -5.57 -4.35 -8.66
C GLN A 50 -6.94 -3.82 -9.05
N THR A 51 -7.86 -3.72 -8.09
CA THR A 51 -9.28 -3.44 -8.35
C THR A 51 -9.68 -1.99 -8.09
N GLU A 52 -8.76 -1.18 -7.58
CA GLU A 52 -8.97 0.24 -7.31
C GLU A 52 -7.65 1.03 -7.34
N LEU A 53 -7.72 2.36 -7.29
CA LEU A 53 -6.50 3.19 -7.21
C LEU A 53 -5.84 3.04 -5.82
N PRO A 54 -4.49 2.96 -5.73
CA PRO A 54 -3.79 2.80 -4.46
C PRO A 54 -4.18 3.83 -3.40
N LYS A 55 -4.43 5.08 -3.81
CA LYS A 55 -4.85 6.18 -2.92
C LYS A 55 -6.23 5.93 -2.30
N THR A 56 -7.16 5.36 -3.06
CA THR A 56 -8.51 5.04 -2.60
C THR A 56 -8.48 3.92 -1.59
N LYS A 57 -7.74 2.84 -1.90
CA LYS A 57 -7.52 1.74 -0.97
C LYS A 57 -6.83 2.18 0.31
N ALA A 58 -5.79 2.99 0.21
CA ALA A 58 -5.04 3.48 1.36
C ALA A 58 -5.95 4.23 2.34
N ARG A 59 -6.83 5.13 1.86
CA ARG A 59 -7.79 5.83 2.72
C ARG A 59 -8.77 4.89 3.40
N ARG A 60 -9.26 3.89 2.66
CA ARG A 60 -10.21 2.92 3.21
C ARG A 60 -9.55 2.01 4.25
N SER A 61 -8.36 1.48 3.97
CA SER A 61 -7.57 0.70 4.92
C SER A 61 -7.26 1.51 6.17
N ALA A 62 -6.90 2.79 6.03
CA ALA A 62 -6.71 3.70 7.16
C ALA A 62 -7.99 3.85 8.00
N GLY A 63 -9.16 3.99 7.35
CA GLY A 63 -10.45 4.04 8.05
C GLY A 63 -10.76 2.76 8.84
N MET A 64 -10.54 1.58 8.25
CA MET A 64 -10.75 0.30 8.94
C MET A 64 -9.77 0.11 10.11
N LEU A 65 -8.50 0.49 9.93
CA LEU A 65 -7.49 0.45 10.98
C LEU A 65 -7.83 1.42 12.12
N LEU A 66 -8.33 2.62 11.80
CA LEU A 66 -8.79 3.58 12.81
C LEU A 66 -9.91 2.97 13.66
N VAL A 67 -10.92 2.35 13.03
CA VAL A 67 -12.00 1.67 13.75
C VAL A 67 -11.44 0.54 14.62
N TYR A 68 -10.57 -0.31 14.08
CA TYR A 68 -9.89 -1.35 14.83
C TYR A 68 -9.15 -0.80 16.06
N SER A 69 -8.38 0.29 15.89
CA SER A 69 -7.65 0.94 16.98
C SER A 69 -8.57 1.51 18.05
N LEU A 70 -9.70 2.13 17.69
CA LEU A 70 -10.68 2.61 18.66
C LEU A 70 -11.32 1.47 19.46
N VAL A 71 -11.64 0.36 18.79
CA VAL A 71 -12.17 -0.85 19.47
C VAL A 71 -11.14 -1.43 20.42
N LEU A 72 -9.89 -1.60 19.97
CA LEU A 72 -8.80 -2.12 20.80
C LEU A 72 -8.53 -1.20 22.00
N LEU A 73 -8.50 0.11 21.81
CA LEU A 73 -8.31 1.09 22.88
C LEU A 73 -9.45 1.00 23.91
N SER A 74 -10.70 0.89 23.44
CA SER A 74 -11.86 0.75 24.32
C SER A 74 -11.75 -0.53 25.16
N LEU A 75 -11.38 -1.65 24.54
CA LEU A 75 -11.15 -2.92 25.24
C LEU A 75 -10.00 -2.83 26.24
N ALA A 76 -8.92 -2.11 25.93
CA ALA A 76 -7.80 -1.90 26.84
C ALA A 76 -8.21 -1.08 28.07
N VAL A 77 -8.98 0.00 27.89
CA VAL A 77 -9.51 0.80 29.00
C VAL A 77 -10.47 -0.02 29.88
N LEU A 78 -11.33 -0.83 29.26
CA LEU A 78 -12.23 -1.76 29.97
C LEU A 78 -11.46 -2.81 30.76
N ALA A 79 -10.38 -3.35 30.19
CA ALA A 79 -9.51 -4.32 30.87
C ALA A 79 -8.77 -3.71 32.06
N ASN A 80 -8.46 -2.41 32.02
CA ASN A 80 -7.87 -1.70 33.16
C ASN A 80 -8.86 -1.56 34.32
N ALA A 81 -10.14 -1.29 34.03
CA ALA A 81 -11.19 -1.25 35.06
C ALA A 81 -11.54 -2.65 35.60
N TYR A 82 -11.43 -3.68 34.76
CA TYR A 82 -11.84 -5.04 35.06
C TYR A 82 -10.77 -6.05 34.61
N SER A 83 -9.87 -6.44 35.51
CA SER A 83 -8.71 -7.28 35.19
C SER A 83 -9.07 -8.62 34.52
N TRP A 84 -10.26 -9.18 34.79
CA TRP A 84 -10.74 -10.40 34.15
C TRP A 84 -11.01 -10.25 32.64
N LEU A 85 -11.24 -9.02 32.16
CA LEU A 85 -11.42 -8.71 30.74
C LEU A 85 -10.10 -8.61 29.96
N ALA A 86 -8.94 -8.66 30.62
CA ALA A 86 -7.63 -8.53 29.99
C ALA A 86 -7.37 -9.52 28.84
N ILE A 87 -8.05 -10.67 28.84
CA ILE A 87 -7.95 -11.65 27.76
C ILE A 87 -8.53 -11.14 26.43
N LEU A 88 -9.49 -10.23 26.47
CA LEU A 88 -10.14 -9.69 25.28
C LEU A 88 -9.20 -8.85 24.40
N PRO A 89 -8.55 -7.77 24.89
CA PRO A 89 -7.63 -7.00 24.05
C PRO A 89 -6.43 -7.82 23.58
N VAL A 90 -5.92 -8.75 24.41
CA VAL A 90 -4.79 -9.63 24.08
C VAL A 90 -5.11 -10.55 22.91
N THR A 91 -6.32 -11.11 22.87
CA THR A 91 -6.76 -11.98 21.77
C THR A 91 -7.24 -11.18 20.56
N PHE A 92 -7.92 -10.06 20.79
CA PHE A 92 -8.43 -9.19 19.73
C PHE A 92 -7.32 -8.49 18.95
N ALA A 93 -6.20 -8.14 19.56
CA ALA A 93 -5.11 -7.47 18.85
C ALA A 93 -4.60 -8.26 17.61
N PRO A 94 -4.15 -9.53 17.72
CA PRO A 94 -3.74 -10.30 16.55
C PRO A 94 -4.92 -10.70 15.65
N LEU A 95 -6.05 -11.12 16.24
CA LEU A 95 -7.20 -11.60 15.48
C LEU A 95 -7.90 -10.50 14.68
N GLY A 96 -8.15 -9.35 15.32
CA GLY A 96 -8.77 -8.19 14.71
C GLY A 96 -7.89 -7.58 13.63
N HIS A 97 -6.58 -7.53 13.84
CA HIS A 97 -5.65 -7.07 12.81
C HIS A 97 -5.65 -7.98 11.57
N GLU A 98 -5.59 -9.30 11.77
CA GLU A 98 -5.68 -10.25 10.65
C GLU A 98 -7.06 -10.20 9.98
N LEU A 99 -8.14 -9.98 10.73
CA LEU A 99 -9.48 -9.82 10.18
C LEU A 99 -9.58 -8.60 9.26
N VAL A 100 -9.02 -7.46 9.64
CA VAL A 100 -8.99 -6.25 8.79
C VAL A 100 -8.25 -6.52 7.48
N ILE A 101 -7.10 -7.19 7.54
CA ILE A 101 -6.33 -7.59 6.35
C ILE A 101 -7.12 -8.57 5.49
N TYR A 102 -7.73 -9.59 6.10
CA TYR A 102 -8.53 -10.59 5.43
C TYR A 102 -9.71 -9.95 4.69
N MET A 103 -10.44 -9.05 5.34
CA MET A 103 -11.55 -8.30 4.72
C MET A 103 -11.07 -7.46 3.52
N GLY A 104 -9.91 -6.81 3.63
CA GLY A 104 -9.30 -6.06 2.53
C GLY A 104 -8.96 -6.97 1.34
N ARG A 105 -8.25 -8.08 1.59
CA ARG A 105 -7.85 -9.04 0.55
C ARG A 105 -9.03 -9.75 -0.10
N ARG A 106 -10.09 -10.06 0.66
CA ARG A 106 -11.28 -10.71 0.12
C ARG A 106 -11.94 -9.85 -0.95
N ARG A 107 -12.05 -8.54 -0.72
CA ARG A 107 -12.64 -7.62 -1.68
C ARG A 107 -11.82 -7.45 -2.96
N GLU A 108 -10.49 -7.46 -2.88
CA GLU A 108 -9.62 -7.47 -4.07
C GLU A 108 -9.75 -8.73 -4.92
N LYS A 109 -10.18 -9.86 -4.34
CA LYS A 109 -10.39 -11.11 -5.09
C LYS A 109 -11.75 -11.17 -5.77
N GLU A 110 -12.75 -10.54 -5.16
CA GLU A 110 -14.13 -10.56 -5.65
C GLU A 110 -14.36 -9.52 -6.77
N ASN A 111 -13.58 -8.44 -6.80
CA ASN A 111 -13.71 -7.39 -7.81
C ASN A 111 -12.82 -7.63 -9.03
N SER A 112 -13.26 -7.14 -10.19
CA SER A 112 -12.46 -7.15 -11.43
C SER A 112 -11.31 -6.13 -11.38
N PRO A 113 -10.15 -6.42 -11.99
CA PRO A 113 -9.06 -5.44 -12.13
C PRO A 113 -9.49 -4.21 -12.93
N ILE A 114 -9.02 -3.03 -12.52
CA ILE A 114 -9.31 -1.75 -13.22
C ILE A 114 -8.31 -1.42 -14.32
N PHE A 115 -7.12 -2.01 -14.29
CA PHE A 115 -6.08 -1.78 -15.29
C PHE A 115 -6.04 -2.90 -16.32
N LEU A 116 -6.94 -2.81 -17.31
CA LEU A 116 -7.05 -3.76 -18.43
C LEU A 116 -6.75 -3.04 -19.75
N GLY A 117 -5.81 -3.57 -20.53
CA GLY A 117 -5.43 -3.03 -21.84
C GLY A 117 -6.21 -3.61 -23.01
N GLU A 118 -7.48 -4.02 -22.84
CA GLU A 118 -8.21 -4.78 -23.88
C GLU A 118 -8.55 -3.98 -25.13
N GLU A 119 -8.65 -2.65 -25.04
CA GLU A 119 -9.00 -1.78 -26.17
C GLU A 119 -8.11 -0.53 -26.23
N GLY A 120 -6.81 -0.75 -26.45
CA GLY A 120 -5.82 0.31 -26.57
C GLY A 120 -4.82 0.35 -25.42
N VAL A 121 -3.94 1.36 -25.44
CA VAL A 121 -2.81 1.42 -24.52
C VAL A 121 -3.18 2.21 -23.28
N MET A 122 -3.57 1.49 -22.22
CA MET A 122 -3.83 2.09 -20.92
C MET A 122 -2.53 2.48 -20.20
N VAL A 123 -2.50 3.70 -19.66
CA VAL A 123 -1.40 4.28 -18.90
C VAL A 123 -1.53 3.91 -17.42
N LEU A 124 -0.62 3.07 -16.92
CA LEU A 124 -0.54 2.69 -15.51
C LEU A 124 0.21 3.73 -14.67
N ALA A 125 1.26 4.33 -15.24
CA ALA A 125 2.02 5.42 -14.62
C ALA A 125 2.70 6.27 -15.69
N VAL A 126 3.08 7.49 -15.31
CA VAL A 126 3.80 8.44 -16.17
C VAL A 126 5.12 8.79 -15.49
N TYR A 127 6.22 8.80 -16.25
CA TYR A 127 7.52 9.20 -15.71
C TYR A 127 7.58 10.72 -15.52
N PRO A 128 8.17 11.21 -14.42
CA PRO A 128 8.35 12.64 -14.20
C PRO A 128 9.29 13.24 -15.25
N ASN A 129 9.02 14.47 -15.67
CA ASN A 129 9.71 15.23 -16.71
C ASN A 129 9.70 14.56 -18.10
N SER A 130 8.74 13.69 -18.38
CA SER A 130 8.60 13.04 -19.69
C SER A 130 7.69 13.81 -20.66
N PRO A 131 7.77 13.56 -21.98
CA PRO A 131 6.78 14.09 -22.93
C PRO A 131 5.34 13.74 -22.55
N ALA A 132 5.09 12.55 -22.01
CA ALA A 132 3.78 12.14 -21.50
C ALA A 132 3.27 13.03 -20.36
N GLU A 133 4.14 13.39 -19.40
CA GLU A 133 3.76 14.31 -18.33
C GLU A 133 3.47 15.71 -18.87
N GLN A 134 4.29 16.20 -19.82
CA GLN A 134 4.09 17.50 -20.48
C GLN A 134 2.80 17.53 -21.31
N MET A 135 2.38 16.39 -21.87
CA MET A 135 1.11 16.19 -22.55
C MET A 135 -0.08 16.16 -21.59
N GLY A 136 0.14 16.06 -20.28
CA GLY A 136 -0.92 15.89 -19.28
C GLY A 136 -1.53 14.50 -19.28
N LEU A 137 -0.78 13.49 -19.72
CA LEU A 137 -1.17 12.09 -19.54
C LEU A 137 -1.11 11.75 -18.04
N GLU A 138 -2.12 11.02 -17.59
CA GLU A 138 -2.32 10.63 -16.20
C GLU A 138 -2.62 9.13 -16.10
N VAL A 139 -2.56 8.60 -14.88
CA VAL A 139 -2.95 7.22 -14.60
C VAL A 139 -4.41 7.00 -15.01
N GLY A 140 -4.66 5.95 -15.80
CA GLY A 140 -5.98 5.59 -16.30
C GLY A 140 -6.38 6.21 -17.64
N ASP A 141 -5.52 7.01 -18.26
CA ASP A 141 -5.70 7.37 -19.67
C ASP A 141 -5.51 6.14 -20.56
N VAL A 142 -6.41 5.94 -21.51
CA VAL A 142 -6.33 4.91 -22.56
C VAL A 142 -6.05 5.61 -23.88
N ILE A 143 -4.88 5.36 -24.46
CA ILE A 143 -4.53 5.89 -25.79
C ILE A 143 -5.27 5.04 -26.83
N ARG A 144 -6.25 5.66 -27.50
CA ARG A 144 -7.09 5.02 -28.53
C ARG A 144 -6.50 5.19 -29.93
N SER A 145 -5.90 6.35 -30.20
CA SER A 145 -5.26 6.60 -31.49
C SER A 145 -4.13 7.62 -31.41
N ILE A 146 -3.23 7.55 -32.39
CA ILE A 146 -2.17 8.53 -32.65
C ILE A 146 -2.23 8.96 -34.11
N ASN A 147 -2.26 10.27 -34.36
CA ASN A 147 -2.34 10.86 -35.71
C ASN A 147 -3.50 10.33 -36.57
N GLY A 148 -4.60 9.94 -35.93
CA GLY A 148 -5.77 9.39 -36.60
C GLY A 148 -5.68 7.89 -36.93
N VAL A 149 -4.61 7.21 -36.51
CA VAL A 149 -4.47 5.75 -36.63
C VAL A 149 -4.82 5.12 -35.29
N GLU A 150 -5.80 4.22 -35.30
CA GLU A 150 -6.20 3.45 -34.11
C GLU A 150 -5.07 2.56 -33.61
N THR A 151 -5.02 2.38 -32.29
CA THR A 151 -3.95 1.69 -31.61
C THR A 151 -4.53 0.73 -30.58
N GLU A 152 -4.46 -0.56 -30.88
CA GLU A 152 -5.04 -1.62 -30.03
C GLU A 152 -4.07 -2.06 -28.93
N ASP A 153 -2.76 -2.07 -29.21
CA ASP A 153 -1.75 -2.55 -28.27
C ASP A 153 -0.49 -1.66 -28.22
N LEU A 154 0.38 -1.95 -27.26
CA LEU A 154 1.64 -1.20 -27.07
C LEU A 154 2.55 -1.30 -28.29
N LYS A 155 2.50 -2.41 -29.02
CA LYS A 155 3.33 -2.65 -30.20
C LYS A 155 2.89 -1.73 -31.34
N ALA A 156 1.59 -1.67 -31.64
CA ALA A 156 1.02 -0.75 -32.61
C ALA A 156 1.36 0.70 -32.27
N LEU A 157 1.30 1.08 -30.99
CA LEU A 157 1.70 2.43 -30.55
C LEU A 157 3.17 2.70 -30.86
N ALA A 158 4.05 1.75 -30.50
CA ALA A 158 5.49 1.87 -30.73
C ALA A 158 5.83 1.94 -32.23
N ASP A 159 5.15 1.15 -33.05
CA ASP A 159 5.34 1.11 -34.51
C ASP A 159 4.94 2.44 -35.15
N GLN A 160 3.83 3.06 -34.72
CA GLN A 160 3.39 4.39 -35.20
C GLN A 160 4.32 5.52 -34.79
N MET A 161 5.13 5.34 -33.75
CA MET A 161 6.06 6.34 -33.25
C MET A 161 7.49 6.15 -33.78
N SER A 162 7.77 5.05 -34.50
CA SER A 162 9.11 4.70 -34.97
C SER A 162 9.46 5.37 -36.31
N PRO A 163 10.68 5.93 -36.49
CA PRO A 163 11.74 6.12 -35.49
C PRO A 163 11.51 7.34 -34.58
N TRP A 164 10.75 8.32 -35.05
CA TRP A 164 10.27 9.48 -34.29
C TRP A 164 9.05 10.10 -35.00
N VAL A 165 8.02 10.41 -34.23
CA VAL A 165 6.88 11.20 -34.66
C VAL A 165 7.09 12.67 -34.29
N ILE A 166 6.67 13.58 -35.18
CA ILE A 166 6.75 15.03 -34.98
C ILE A 166 5.34 15.55 -34.81
N ASP A 167 5.17 16.40 -33.81
CA ASP A 167 3.92 17.06 -33.45
C ASP A 167 2.71 16.12 -33.37
N PRO A 168 2.80 14.99 -32.62
CA PRO A 168 1.76 13.98 -32.62
C PRO A 168 0.47 14.49 -31.98
N VAL A 169 -0.64 13.97 -32.51
CA VAL A 169 -1.99 14.18 -31.98
C VAL A 169 -2.52 12.86 -31.42
N PHE A 170 -2.68 12.80 -30.11
CA PHE A 170 -3.25 11.65 -29.41
C PHE A 170 -4.74 11.86 -29.15
N VAL A 171 -5.52 10.78 -29.24
CA VAL A 171 -6.87 10.72 -28.68
C VAL A 171 -6.81 9.76 -27.50
N VAL A 172 -7.10 10.30 -26.32
CA VAL A 172 -7.04 9.54 -25.06
C VAL A 172 -8.38 9.58 -24.35
N GLU A 173 -8.71 8.48 -23.68
CA GLU A 173 -9.92 8.34 -22.88
C GLU A 173 -9.54 8.01 -21.43
N ASN A 174 -9.87 8.87 -20.47
CA ASN A 174 -9.61 8.60 -19.06
C ASN A 174 -10.76 7.81 -18.43
N GLN A 175 -10.45 6.65 -17.85
CA GLN A 175 -11.46 5.81 -17.21
C GLN A 175 -11.89 6.29 -15.80
N PHE A 176 -11.13 7.20 -15.18
CA PHE A 176 -11.36 7.65 -13.81
C PHE A 176 -11.84 9.11 -13.70
N ARG A 177 -11.81 9.88 -14.79
CA ARG A 177 -12.06 11.33 -14.82
C ARG A 177 -12.97 11.72 -15.97
N LEU A 178 -13.83 12.71 -15.73
CA LEU A 178 -14.63 13.38 -16.75
C LEU A 178 -14.01 14.75 -17.09
N PRO A 179 -14.05 15.21 -18.36
CA PRO A 179 -14.49 14.48 -19.54
C PRO A 179 -13.55 13.30 -19.85
N ALA A 180 -14.13 12.18 -20.25
CA ALA A 180 -13.38 10.96 -20.51
C ALA A 180 -12.45 11.17 -21.71
N GLU A 181 -12.96 11.68 -22.83
CA GLU A 181 -12.18 11.88 -24.04
C GLU A 181 -11.42 13.21 -24.07
N ARG A 182 -10.13 13.16 -24.41
CA ARG A 182 -9.25 14.31 -24.61
C ARG A 182 -8.43 14.12 -25.88
N ARG A 183 -8.35 15.16 -26.70
CA ARG A 183 -7.45 15.23 -27.85
C ARG A 183 -6.23 16.07 -27.48
N ILE A 184 -5.06 15.47 -27.50
CA ILE A 184 -3.81 16.08 -27.04
C ILE A 184 -2.88 16.26 -28.23
N SER A 185 -2.61 17.51 -28.60
CA SER A 185 -1.55 17.86 -29.56
C SER A 185 -0.27 18.20 -28.81
N PHE A 186 0.80 17.46 -29.07
CA PHE A 186 2.12 17.78 -28.53
C PHE A 186 2.96 18.48 -29.58
N LYS A 187 3.80 19.44 -29.20
CA LYS A 187 4.78 20.05 -30.10
C LYS A 187 6.17 19.53 -29.77
N GLY A 188 6.78 18.78 -30.68
CA GLY A 188 8.09 18.17 -30.47
C GLY A 188 8.23 16.77 -31.06
N LYS A 189 9.33 16.10 -30.68
CA LYS A 189 9.67 14.74 -31.12
C LYS A 189 9.40 13.73 -30.01
N VAL A 190 8.83 12.59 -30.36
CA VAL A 190 8.57 11.44 -29.46
C VAL A 190 8.87 10.19 -30.30
N PRO A 191 9.58 9.14 -29.83
CA PRO A 191 9.90 8.68 -28.47
C PRO A 191 11.11 9.33 -27.76
N PRO A 192 11.32 9.08 -26.44
CA PRO A 192 10.47 8.25 -25.56
C PRO A 192 9.21 8.99 -25.10
N LEU A 193 8.05 8.33 -25.14
CA LEU A 193 6.80 8.90 -24.62
C LEU A 193 6.86 9.09 -23.10
N GLY A 194 7.42 8.11 -22.39
CA GLY A 194 7.58 8.16 -20.93
C GLY A 194 6.35 7.67 -20.15
N ILE A 195 5.68 6.63 -20.64
CA ILE A 195 4.59 5.95 -19.94
C ILE A 195 5.02 4.56 -19.45
N VAL A 196 4.36 4.09 -18.41
CA VAL A 196 4.32 2.68 -18.00
C VAL A 196 2.96 2.14 -18.46
N PRO A 197 2.90 1.29 -19.48
CA PRO A 197 1.64 0.74 -19.96
C PRO A 197 1.09 -0.34 -19.01
N ALA A 198 -0.23 -0.45 -18.94
CA ALA A 198 -0.88 -1.59 -18.30
C ALA A 198 -0.55 -2.89 -19.07
N PRO A 199 -0.44 -4.03 -18.37
CA PRO A 199 -0.15 -5.31 -19.03
C PRO A 199 -1.29 -5.70 -19.98
N HIS A 200 -0.95 -6.01 -21.23
CA HIS A 200 -1.90 -6.54 -22.21
C HIS A 200 -2.06 -8.07 -22.04
N PRO A 201 -3.27 -8.65 -22.18
CA PRO A 201 -3.49 -10.10 -22.02
C PRO A 201 -2.61 -10.99 -22.90
N GLU A 202 -2.32 -10.53 -24.13
CA GLU A 202 -1.48 -11.25 -25.11
C GLU A 202 0.03 -11.01 -24.93
N GLN A 203 0.43 -10.12 -24.02
CA GLN A 203 1.83 -9.80 -23.77
C GLN A 203 2.43 -10.80 -22.75
N GLY A 204 3.65 -11.29 -23.04
CA GLY A 204 4.35 -12.25 -22.18
C GLY A 204 4.45 -11.77 -20.71
N ALA A 205 4.28 -12.70 -19.76
CA ALA A 205 4.16 -12.39 -18.34
C ALA A 205 5.40 -11.69 -17.74
N TYR A 206 5.21 -10.51 -17.14
CA TYR A 206 6.27 -9.75 -16.46
C TYR A 206 6.43 -10.06 -14.97
N VAL A 207 5.42 -10.62 -14.30
CA VAL A 207 5.45 -10.84 -12.84
C VAL A 207 5.16 -12.29 -12.51
N ARG A 208 6.18 -13.02 -12.05
CA ARG A 208 6.03 -14.34 -11.42
C ARG A 208 5.87 -14.18 -9.92
N PHE A 209 4.70 -14.53 -9.41
CA PHE A 209 4.51 -14.67 -7.96
C PHE A 209 5.31 -15.85 -7.45
N LYS A 210 6.29 -15.60 -6.58
CA LYS A 210 6.97 -16.66 -5.84
C LYS A 210 6.02 -17.14 -4.74
N ASP A 211 5.71 -18.43 -4.73
CA ASP A 211 4.96 -19.04 -3.63
C ASP A 211 5.64 -18.71 -2.28
N GLY A 212 4.84 -18.44 -1.25
CA GLY A 212 5.33 -18.19 0.10
C GLY A 212 6.21 -19.34 0.62
N PHE A 213 7.18 -19.03 1.48
CA PHE A 213 8.20 -19.97 1.96
C PHE A 213 7.63 -21.32 2.42
N LEU A 214 6.59 -21.29 3.26
CA LEU A 214 5.91 -22.48 3.78
C LEU A 214 5.18 -23.29 2.71
N LYS A 215 4.52 -22.62 1.76
CA LYS A 215 3.82 -23.28 0.64
C LYS A 215 4.82 -23.93 -0.33
N SER A 216 5.98 -23.30 -0.53
CA SER A 216 7.07 -23.88 -1.31
C SER A 216 7.66 -25.13 -0.66
N LEU A 217 7.79 -25.12 0.68
CA LEU A 217 8.25 -26.27 1.47
C LEU A 217 7.23 -27.41 1.43
N TRP A 218 5.95 -27.10 1.62
CA TRP A 218 4.85 -28.07 1.53
C TRP A 218 4.76 -28.72 0.15
N ASN A 219 4.87 -27.93 -0.92
CA ASN A 219 4.87 -28.44 -2.28
C ASN A 219 6.11 -29.31 -2.57
N LYS A 220 7.30 -28.91 -2.09
CA LYS A 220 8.52 -29.74 -2.18
C LYS A 220 8.37 -31.08 -1.46
N TRP A 221 7.73 -31.08 -0.29
CA TRP A 221 7.50 -32.31 0.49
C TRP A 221 6.53 -33.25 -0.22
N ARG A 222 5.47 -32.72 -0.83
CA ARG A 222 4.52 -33.49 -1.67
C ARG A 222 5.14 -34.06 -2.95
N VAL A 223 6.06 -33.33 -3.58
CA VAL A 223 6.71 -33.77 -4.83
C VAL A 223 7.76 -34.85 -4.58
N LYS A 224 8.36 -34.90 -3.39
CA LYS A 224 9.35 -35.91 -3.00
C LYS A 224 8.74 -37.26 -2.57
N GLY A 225 7.42 -37.34 -2.49
CA GLY A 225 6.66 -38.54 -2.13
C GLY A 225 6.02 -39.29 -3.31
N LYS A 226 6.41 -38.95 -4.55
CA LYS A 226 6.16 -39.72 -5.78
C LYS A 226 7.49 -40.17 -6.34
#